data_AF-A0A8B8C459-F1
#
_entry.id   AF-A0A8B8C459-F1
#
_cell.length_a   1.000
_cell.length_b   1.000
_cell.length_c   1.000
_cell.angle_alpha   90.00
_cell.angle_beta   90.00
_cell.angle_gamma   90.00
#
_symmetry.space_group_name_H-M   'P 1'
#
loop_
_entity.id
_entity.type
_entity.pdbx_description
1 polymer ?
#
loop_
_entity_poly.entity_id
_entity_poly.type
_entity_poly.pdbx_seq_one_letter_code
_entity_poly.pdbx_strand_id
1 'polypeptide(L)'
;MILVLALMVVSAQAATHHPHPTHDTAHTHDPAHTHLPHHTHSHEHNEHGASTFYFDAKTHNMVMKLDSNCYLMKLDDTEAVKVHDAAGIVEIELSMVKLIGAANEMALTHDDLVAMSAHIAHLCPNGGMQLERI
;
A
#
# COMPACT_ATOMS: atom_id res chain seq x y z
N MET A 1 3.75 1.98 41.31
CA MET A 1 2.82 0.84 41.25
C MET A 1 1.90 1.06 40.07
N ILE A 2 1.94 0.14 39.12
CA ILE A 2 1.20 0.15 37.87
C ILE A 2 -0.22 -0.36 38.16
N LEU A 3 -1.26 0.33 37.71
CA LEU A 3 -2.56 -0.31 37.48
C LEU A 3 -3.02 -0.01 36.04
N VAL A 4 -2.86 -1.03 35.22
CA VAL A 4 -3.47 -1.19 33.90
C VAL A 4 -4.95 -1.48 34.11
N LEU A 5 -5.84 -0.85 33.34
CA LEU A 5 -7.14 -1.44 33.02
C LEU A 5 -7.49 -1.08 31.57
N ALA A 6 -7.25 -2.08 30.73
CA ALA A 6 -7.62 -2.13 29.33
C ALA A 6 -9.15 -2.21 29.19
N LEU A 7 -9.71 -1.42 28.28
CA LEU A 7 -11.06 -1.64 27.74
C LEU A 7 -10.90 -2.17 26.33
N MET A 8 -10.91 -3.50 26.20
CA MET A 8 -11.12 -4.16 24.91
C MET A 8 -12.62 -4.26 24.66
N VAL A 9 -13.11 -3.55 23.65
CA VAL A 9 -14.46 -3.77 23.11
C VAL A 9 -14.30 -4.71 21.92
N VAL A 10 -14.68 -5.98 22.12
CA VAL A 10 -14.83 -6.97 21.04
C VAL A 10 -16.31 -7.00 20.67
N SER A 11 -16.66 -6.46 19.50
CA SER A 11 -17.99 -6.67 18.90
C SER A 11 -17.94 -7.93 18.04
N ALA A 12 -18.49 -9.03 18.55
CA ALA A 12 -18.75 -10.23 17.77
C ALA A 12 -19.96 -9.98 16.84
N GLN A 13 -19.75 -10.03 15.53
CA GLN A 13 -20.83 -10.04 14.54
C GLN A 13 -21.06 -11.50 14.09
N ALA A 14 -22.23 -12.03 14.43
CA ALA A 14 -22.70 -13.32 13.97
C ALA A 14 -23.16 -13.21 12.50
N ALA A 15 -22.46 -13.89 11.58
CA ALA A 15 -22.90 -14.01 10.20
C ALA A 15 -23.92 -15.15 10.09
N THR A 16 -25.15 -14.80 9.72
CA THR A 16 -26.26 -15.73 9.47
C THR A 16 -26.12 -16.34 8.06
N HIS A 17 -25.91 -17.66 8.00
CA HIS A 17 -25.97 -18.44 6.77
C HIS A 17 -27.34 -18.30 6.09
N HIS A 18 -27.36 -17.82 4.85
CA HIS A 18 -28.53 -17.90 3.97
C HIS A 18 -28.39 -19.09 3.01
N PRO A 19 -29.47 -19.87 2.78
CA PRO A 19 -29.43 -21.10 1.99
C PRO A 19 -29.38 -20.85 0.48
N HIS A 20 -28.66 -21.72 -0.23
CA HIS A 20 -28.65 -21.87 -1.69
C HIS A 20 -29.99 -22.47 -2.18
N PRO A 21 -30.61 -21.93 -3.25
CA PRO A 21 -31.56 -22.67 -4.06
C PRO A 21 -30.89 -23.21 -5.33
N THR A 22 -31.13 -24.50 -5.57
CA THR A 22 -30.90 -25.21 -6.83
C THR A 22 -31.97 -24.87 -7.86
N HIS A 23 -31.59 -24.67 -9.12
CA HIS A 23 -32.52 -24.84 -10.25
C HIS A 23 -31.75 -25.21 -11.53
N ASP A 24 -31.92 -26.44 -11.98
CA ASP A 24 -31.74 -26.85 -13.38
C ASP A 24 -32.85 -26.21 -14.23
N THR A 25 -32.51 -25.74 -15.44
CA THR A 25 -33.24 -25.94 -16.72
C THR A 25 -32.60 -25.05 -17.80
N ALA A 26 -32.17 -25.67 -18.90
CA ALA A 26 -31.62 -25.03 -20.08
C ALA A 26 -32.70 -24.36 -20.95
N HIS A 27 -32.48 -23.12 -21.43
CA HIS A 27 -33.07 -22.57 -22.66
C HIS A 27 -32.20 -21.44 -23.25
N THR A 28 -32.19 -21.40 -24.59
CA THR A 28 -31.34 -20.64 -25.52
C THR A 28 -31.88 -19.23 -25.87
N HIS A 29 -30.99 -18.33 -26.32
CA HIS A 29 -31.15 -17.08 -27.14
C HIS A 29 -31.00 -15.68 -26.47
N ASP A 30 -29.81 -15.08 -26.66
CA ASP A 30 -29.40 -13.71 -27.15
C ASP A 30 -30.17 -12.39 -26.79
N PRO A 31 -29.61 -11.17 -27.00
CA PRO A 31 -29.23 -10.25 -25.93
C PRO A 31 -30.03 -8.93 -25.94
N ALA A 32 -30.39 -8.42 -24.76
CA ALA A 32 -30.93 -7.06 -24.62
C ALA A 32 -30.23 -6.32 -23.47
N HIS A 33 -29.37 -5.38 -23.82
CA HIS A 33 -28.71 -4.46 -22.91
C HIS A 33 -29.76 -3.63 -22.15
N THR A 34 -29.93 -3.92 -20.86
CA THR A 34 -30.58 -3.00 -19.93
C THR A 34 -29.50 -2.46 -19.00
N HIS A 35 -29.06 -1.22 -19.25
CA HIS A 35 -28.16 -0.50 -18.36
C HIS A 35 -28.91 -0.21 -17.05
N LEU A 36 -28.78 -1.09 -16.06
CA LEU A 36 -29.03 -0.71 -14.67
C LEU A 36 -27.92 0.25 -14.25
N PRO A 37 -28.24 1.37 -13.58
CA PRO A 37 -27.22 2.26 -13.06
C PRO A 37 -26.40 1.50 -12.02
N HIS A 38 -25.13 1.23 -12.34
CA HIS A 38 -24.16 0.83 -11.33
C HIS A 38 -24.16 1.92 -10.26
N HIS A 39 -24.54 1.56 -9.04
CA HIS A 39 -24.26 2.36 -7.87
C HIS A 39 -22.77 2.64 -7.85
N THR A 40 -22.38 3.85 -8.26
CA THR A 40 -21.05 4.37 -7.99
C THR A 40 -21.00 4.56 -6.49
N HIS A 41 -20.44 3.58 -5.79
CA HIS A 41 -19.91 3.83 -4.45
C HIS A 41 -18.89 4.95 -4.63
N SER A 42 -19.31 6.16 -4.29
CA SER A 42 -18.42 7.28 -4.06
C SER A 42 -17.61 6.87 -2.84
N HIS A 43 -16.49 6.18 -3.07
CA HIS A 43 -15.50 5.96 -2.03
C HIS A 43 -15.12 7.34 -1.51
N GLU A 44 -15.41 7.59 -0.22
CA GLU A 44 -14.88 8.74 0.49
C GLU A 44 -13.40 8.85 0.13
N HIS A 45 -13.02 9.96 -0.50
CA HIS A 45 -11.61 10.24 -0.73
C HIS A 45 -10.97 10.36 0.66
N ASN A 46 -10.04 9.47 0.97
CA ASN A 46 -9.17 9.66 2.11
C ASN A 46 -8.44 11.00 1.88
N GLU A 47 -8.67 11.98 2.75
CA GLU A 47 -8.05 13.31 2.66
C GLU A 47 -6.52 13.24 2.79
N HIS A 48 -6.03 12.10 3.25
CA HIS A 48 -4.64 11.68 3.15
C HIS A 48 -4.56 10.71 1.96
N GLY A 49 -3.91 11.11 0.88
CA GLY A 49 -3.65 10.23 -0.26
C GLY A 49 -3.19 8.84 0.22
N ALA A 50 -3.71 7.78 -0.41
CA ALA A 50 -3.34 6.42 -0.01
C ALA A 50 -1.83 6.24 -0.18
N SER A 51 -1.10 6.09 0.93
CA SER A 51 0.31 5.72 0.89
C SER A 51 0.44 4.24 0.59
N THR A 52 1.35 3.90 -0.31
CA THR A 52 1.70 2.51 -0.61
C THR A 52 3.18 2.31 -0.42
N PHE A 53 3.54 1.23 0.27
CA PHE A 53 4.93 0.85 0.51
C PHE A 53 5.29 -0.36 -0.33
N TYR A 54 6.50 -0.35 -0.90
CA TYR A 54 7.01 -1.42 -1.73
C TYR A 54 8.49 -1.65 -1.44
N PHE A 55 8.87 -2.90 -1.20
CA PHE A 55 10.26 -3.28 -0.98
C PHE A 55 10.81 -4.03 -2.20
N ASP A 56 11.88 -3.49 -2.81
CA ASP A 56 12.67 -4.18 -3.82
C ASP A 56 13.79 -4.99 -3.16
N ALA A 57 13.56 -6.29 -3.01
CA ALA A 57 14.51 -7.22 -2.40
C ALA A 57 15.86 -7.32 -3.16
N LYS A 58 15.93 -6.97 -4.45
CA LYS A 58 17.19 -7.07 -5.21
C LYS A 58 18.12 -5.91 -4.89
N THR A 59 17.55 -4.72 -4.69
CA THR A 59 18.31 -3.48 -4.51
C THR A 59 18.27 -2.95 -3.07
N HIS A 60 17.52 -3.63 -2.20
CA HIS A 60 17.23 -3.24 -0.83
C HIS A 60 16.66 -1.82 -0.72
N ASN A 61 15.85 -1.40 -1.70
CA ASN A 61 15.17 -0.11 -1.64
C ASN A 61 13.74 -0.30 -1.15
N MET A 62 13.38 0.47 -0.12
CA MET A 62 12.00 0.70 0.29
C MET A 62 11.47 1.92 -0.47
N VAL A 63 10.30 1.80 -1.06
CA VAL A 63 9.63 2.86 -1.82
C VAL A 63 8.31 3.18 -1.14
N MET A 64 8.05 4.46 -0.89
CA MET A 64 6.77 4.98 -0.44
C MET A 64 6.21 5.83 -1.56
N LYS A 65 5.05 5.43 -2.10
CA LYS A 65 4.30 6.26 -3.03
C LYS A 65 3.19 6.96 -2.27
N LEU A 66 3.22 8.29 -2.31
CA LEU A 66 2.22 9.17 -1.75
C LEU A 66 1.67 10.04 -2.89
N ASP A 67 0.46 9.74 -3.32
CA ASP A 67 -0.15 10.31 -4.52
C ASP A 67 0.73 10.13 -5.78
N SER A 68 1.25 11.24 -6.31
CA SER A 68 2.13 11.26 -7.49
C SER A 68 3.63 11.28 -7.12
N ASN A 69 3.94 11.38 -5.83
CA ASN A 69 5.31 11.43 -5.33
C ASN A 69 5.78 10.03 -4.95
N CYS A 70 7.02 9.72 -5.31
CA CYS A 70 7.72 8.53 -4.86
C CYS A 70 8.90 8.93 -4.00
N TYR A 71 9.00 8.34 -2.83
CA TYR A 71 10.14 8.46 -1.94
C TYR A 71 10.86 7.13 -1.89
N LEU A 72 12.19 7.15 -1.88
CA LEU A 72 13.03 5.97 -1.89
C LEU A 72 13.97 6.03 -0.70
N MET A 73 14.08 4.93 0.04
CA MET A 73 15.02 4.80 1.13
C MET A 73 15.77 3.49 0.95
N LYS A 74 17.11 3.59 0.87
CA LYS A 74 17.94 2.39 0.86
C LYS A 74 17.98 1.81 2.27
N LEU A 75 17.77 0.50 2.36
CA LEU A 75 17.93 -0.30 3.56
C LEU A 75 19.31 -0.94 3.55
N ASP A 76 19.94 -1.04 4.72
CA ASP A 76 21.09 -1.93 4.88
C ASP A 76 20.65 -3.40 4.97
N ASP A 77 21.61 -4.32 4.98
CA ASP A 77 21.31 -5.76 5.01
C ASP A 77 20.58 -6.20 6.28
N THR A 78 20.79 -5.50 7.40
CA THR A 78 20.09 -5.80 8.67
C THR A 78 18.63 -5.37 8.58
N GLU A 79 18.38 -4.19 8.01
CA GLU A 79 17.04 -3.64 7.82
C GLU A 79 16.26 -4.38 6.74
N ALA A 80 16.92 -4.82 5.67
CA ALA A 80 16.29 -5.63 4.63
C ALA A 80 15.67 -6.91 5.21
N VAL A 81 16.31 -7.53 6.20
CA VAL A 81 15.76 -8.69 6.91
C VAL A 81 14.53 -8.31 7.75
N LYS A 82 14.53 -7.12 8.37
CA LYS A 82 13.43 -6.63 9.21
C LYS A 82 12.13 -6.40 8.44
N VAL A 83 12.17 -6.21 7.12
CA VAL A 83 10.95 -6.09 6.29
C VAL A 83 10.04 -7.30 6.41
N HIS A 84 10.60 -8.47 6.75
CA HIS A 84 9.83 -9.71 6.96
C HIS A 84 9.27 -9.87 8.37
N ASP A 85 9.57 -8.94 9.29
CA ASP A 85 9.02 -8.89 10.64
C ASP A 85 7.96 -7.78 10.74
N ALA A 86 6.85 -8.05 11.42
CA ALA A 86 5.74 -7.10 11.50
C ALA A 86 6.12 -5.82 12.27
N ALA A 87 6.96 -5.93 13.32
CA ALA A 87 7.44 -4.73 14.02
C ALA A 87 8.52 -4.03 13.20
N GLY A 88 9.43 -4.80 12.61
CA GLY A 88 10.51 -4.32 11.75
C GLY A 88 10.02 -3.48 10.57
N ILE A 89 9.00 -3.95 9.84
CA ILE A 89 8.45 -3.20 8.71
C ILE A 89 7.79 -1.88 9.15
N VAL A 90 7.08 -1.88 10.28
CA VAL A 90 6.48 -0.65 10.85
C VAL A 90 7.54 0.36 11.27
N GLU A 91 8.65 -0.11 11.86
CA GLU A 91 9.79 0.76 12.20
C GLU A 91 10.40 1.42 10.94
N ILE A 92 10.56 0.65 9.87
CA ILE A 92 11.08 1.12 8.58
C ILE A 92 10.15 2.14 7.94
N GLU A 93 8.85 1.85 7.86
CA GLU A 93 7.84 2.77 7.31
C GLU A 93 7.80 4.08 8.10
N LEU A 94 7.84 4.01 9.44
CA LEU A 94 7.87 5.19 10.29
C LEU A 94 9.17 6.01 10.11
N SER A 95 10.32 5.35 9.95
CA SER A 95 11.58 6.02 9.64
C SER A 95 11.48 6.80 8.33
N MET A 96 10.88 6.20 7.30
CA MET A 96 10.70 6.82 6.01
C MET A 96 9.84 8.09 6.08
N VAL A 97 8.70 8.03 6.78
CA VAL A 97 7.83 9.20 6.99
C VAL A 97 8.55 10.32 7.75
N LYS A 98 9.41 9.98 8.72
CA LYS A 98 10.20 10.98 9.45
C LYS A 98 11.22 11.69 8.57
N LEU A 99 11.88 10.97 7.65
CA LEU A 99 12.84 11.57 6.72
C LEU A 99 12.16 12.53 5.74
N ILE A 100 10.97 12.18 5.25
CA ILE A 100 10.15 13.07 4.42
C ILE A 100 9.82 14.36 5.20
N GLY A 101 9.39 14.22 6.46
CA GLY A 101 9.13 15.36 7.34
C GLY A 101 10.36 16.23 7.65
N ALA A 102 11.56 15.67 7.55
CA ALA A 102 12.82 16.39 7.70
C ALA A 102 13.28 17.09 6.40
N ALA A 103 12.58 16.87 5.28
CA ALA A 103 12.91 17.41 3.96
C ALA A 103 14.35 17.10 3.50
N ASN A 104 14.87 15.92 3.88
CA ASN A 104 16.21 15.47 3.47
C ASN A 104 16.12 14.57 2.24
N GLU A 105 15.87 15.20 1.09
CA GLU A 105 15.48 14.54 -0.15
C GLU A 105 16.37 14.98 -1.32
N MET A 106 16.80 14.00 -2.12
CA MET A 106 17.48 14.23 -3.40
C MET A 106 16.57 13.78 -4.55
N ALA A 107 16.28 14.67 -5.48
CA ALA A 107 15.48 14.34 -6.66
C ALA A 107 16.23 13.36 -7.57
N LEU A 108 15.52 12.30 -7.98
CA LEU A 108 15.96 11.30 -8.95
C LEU A 108 15.09 11.41 -10.20
N THR A 109 15.73 11.42 -11.37
CA THR A 109 15.03 11.33 -12.65
C THR A 109 14.50 9.91 -12.85
N HIS A 110 13.56 9.73 -13.79
CA HIS A 110 13.10 8.39 -14.15
C HIS A 110 14.26 7.51 -14.66
N ASP A 111 15.20 8.07 -15.43
CA ASP A 111 16.36 7.35 -15.94
C ASP A 111 17.26 6.85 -14.80
N ASP A 112 17.43 7.64 -13.74
CA ASP A 112 18.14 7.21 -12.53
C ASP A 112 17.43 6.01 -11.87
N LEU A 113 16.08 6.07 -11.79
CA LEU A 113 15.30 4.95 -11.26
C LEU A 113 15.42 3.70 -12.12
N VAL A 114 15.46 3.82 -13.46
CA VAL A 114 15.67 2.68 -14.36
C VAL A 114 17.04 2.05 -14.13
N ALA A 115 18.08 2.87 -13.94
CA ALA A 115 19.43 2.41 -13.63
C ALA A 115 19.51 1.70 -12.27
N MET A 116 18.70 2.14 -11.29
CA MET A 116 18.58 1.47 -9.98
C MET A 116 17.81 0.16 -10.09
N SER A 117 16.57 0.20 -10.60
CA SER A 117 15.68 -0.94 -10.71
C SER A 117 14.52 -0.64 -11.66
N ALA A 118 14.37 -1.45 -12.71
CA ALA A 118 13.25 -1.35 -13.63
C ALA A 118 11.87 -1.49 -12.94
N HIS A 119 11.78 -2.25 -11.84
CA HIS A 119 10.55 -2.39 -11.07
C HIS A 119 10.18 -1.09 -10.36
N ILE A 120 11.17 -0.41 -9.76
CA ILE A 120 10.99 0.87 -9.09
C ILE A 120 10.61 1.95 -10.12
N ALA A 121 11.29 1.98 -11.26
CA ALA A 121 10.98 2.92 -12.35
C ALA A 121 9.53 2.76 -12.84
N HIS A 122 9.03 1.53 -12.96
CA HIS A 122 7.64 1.28 -13.31
C HIS A 122 6.66 1.77 -12.23
N LEU A 123 6.99 1.58 -10.95
CA LEU A 123 6.17 2.08 -9.84
C LEU A 123 6.13 3.61 -9.78
N CYS A 124 7.23 4.24 -10.18
CA CYS A 124 7.52 5.67 -10.08
C CYS A 124 7.82 6.27 -11.47
N PRO A 125 6.79 6.41 -12.33
CA PRO A 125 6.98 6.81 -13.73
C PRO A 125 7.48 8.25 -13.90
N ASN A 126 7.31 9.10 -12.89
CA ASN A 126 7.69 10.51 -12.94
C ASN A 126 9.05 10.78 -12.25
N GLY A 127 9.81 9.74 -11.90
CA GLY A 127 10.97 9.87 -11.02
C GLY A 127 10.60 9.76 -9.55
N GLY A 128 11.50 10.18 -8.66
CA GLY A 128 11.29 10.06 -7.22
C GLY A 128 12.27 10.91 -6.40
N MET A 129 12.21 10.76 -5.09
CA MET A 129 13.05 11.47 -4.12
C MET A 129 13.78 10.44 -3.26
N GLN A 130 15.10 10.40 -3.36
CA GLN A 130 15.94 9.61 -2.48
C GLN A 130 16.03 10.28 -1.11
N LEU A 131 15.63 9.56 -0.07
CA LEU A 131 15.76 9.98 1.31
C LEU A 131 17.18 9.68 1.79
N GLU A 132 17.89 10.71 2.24
CA GLU A 132 19.22 10.59 2.80
C GLU A 132 19.14 10.43 4.33
N ARG A 133 19.83 9.42 4.86
CA ARG A 133 19.95 9.21 6.30
C ARG A 133 21.16 10.00 6.80
N ILE A 134 20.96 10.78 7.86
CA ILE A 134 22.00 11.58 8.53
C ILE A 134 22.73 10.71 9.56
#